data_AF-A0A7X1J8V8-F1
#
_entry.id   AF-A0A7X1J8V8-F1
#
_cell.length_a   1.000
_cell.length_b   1.000
_cell.length_c   1.000
_cell.angle_alpha   90.00
_cell.angle_beta   90.00
_cell.angle_gamma   90.00
#
_symmetry.space_group_name_H-M   'P 1'
#
loop_
_entity.id
_entity.type
_entity.pdbx_description
1 polymer ?
#
loop_
_entity_poly.entity_id
_entity_poly.type
_entity_poly.pdbx_seq_one_letter_code
_entity_poly.pdbx_strand_id
1 'polypeptide(L)' 'MAQNRSTEPDAALGPEARLSRLEAQVATLAEALRVLARGLENIPSKDVPPEEAERGARLAHELLLSQGL' A
#
# COMPACT_ATOMS: atom_id res chain seq x y z
N MET A 1 9.14 19.99 -1.92
CA MET A 1 9.99 19.62 -0.77
C MET A 1 9.44 18.31 -0.20
N ALA A 2 9.88 17.17 -0.73
CA ALA A 2 9.46 15.85 -0.24
C ALA A 2 10.38 15.45 0.92
N GLN A 3 9.76 15.17 2.05
CA GLN A 3 10.39 15.05 3.35
C GLN A 3 11.02 13.66 3.45
N ASN A 4 12.34 13.60 3.53
CA ASN A 4 13.16 12.39 3.65
C ASN A 4 13.04 11.77 5.07
N ARG A 5 11.83 11.40 5.49
CA ARG A 5 11.52 11.14 6.92
C ARG A 5 11.66 9.68 7.38
N SER A 6 12.18 8.78 6.56
CA SER A 6 12.10 7.34 6.84
C SER A 6 13.43 6.65 7.19
N THR A 7 14.58 7.32 7.07
CA THR A 7 15.89 6.63 7.11
C THR A 7 16.50 6.47 8.51
N GLU A 8 16.11 7.27 9.50
CA GLU A 8 16.76 7.23 10.83
C GLU A 8 16.26 6.17 11.84
N PRO A 9 14.99 5.70 11.87
CA PRO A 9 14.56 4.74 12.90
C PRO A 9 14.99 3.29 12.61
N ASP A 10 15.41 2.96 11.38
CA ASP A 10 15.72 1.58 10.98
C ASP A 10 17.15 1.16 11.35
N ALA A 11 18.09 2.11 11.39
CA ALA A 11 19.49 1.84 11.73
C ALA A 11 19.70 1.49 13.22
N ALA A 12 18.76 1.89 14.09
CA ALA A 12 18.79 1.62 15.53
C ALA A 12 18.15 0.28 15.93
N LEU A 13 17.47 -0.39 15.00
CA LEU A 13 16.80 -1.67 15.24
C LEU A 13 17.76 -2.83 14.95
N GLY A 14 17.74 -3.85 15.82
CA GLY A 14 18.45 -5.12 15.58
C GLY A 14 17.94 -5.80 14.29
N PRO A 15 18.76 -6.65 13.65
CA PRO A 15 18.45 -7.22 12.34
C PRO A 15 17.12 -7.97 12.30
N GLU A 16 16.73 -8.65 13.39
CA GLU A 16 15.46 -9.37 13.51
C GLU A 16 14.26 -8.42 13.54
N ALA A 17 14.39 -7.28 14.23
CA ALA A 17 13.33 -6.27 14.30
C ALA A 17 13.14 -5.56 12.95
N ARG A 18 14.24 -5.33 12.21
CA ARG A 18 14.20 -4.80 10.85
C ARG A 18 13.54 -5.77 9.88
N LEU A 19 13.87 -7.06 9.99
CA LEU A 19 13.26 -8.12 9.18
C LEU A 19 11.75 -8.25 9.46
N SER A 20 11.34 -8.31 10.73
CA SER A 20 9.92 -8.38 11.10
C SER A 20 9.12 -7.20 10.59
N ARG A 21 9.70 -5.99 10.64
CA ARG A 21 9.08 -4.79 10.07
C ARG A 21 8.96 -4.88 8.54
N LEU A 22 10.00 -5.33 7.86
CA LEU A 22 9.99 -5.51 6.41
C LEU A 22 8.91 -6.53 5.99
N GLU A 23 8.81 -7.64 6.71
CA GLU A 23 7.77 -8.66 6.46
C GLU A 23 6.36 -8.08 6.62
N ALA A 24 6.12 -7.28 7.66
CA ALA A 24 4.84 -6.60 7.86
C ALA A 24 4.53 -5.60 6.73
N GLN A 25 5.53 -4.84 6.27
CA GLN A 25 5.39 -3.91 5.15
C GLN A 25 5.09 -4.65 3.84
N VAL A 26 5.77 -5.76 3.55
CA VAL A 26 5.54 -6.58 2.36
C VAL A 26 4.16 -7.23 2.40
N ALA A 27 3.72 -7.74 3.55
CA ALA A 27 2.38 -8.30 3.72
C ALA A 27 1.29 -7.25 3.45
N THR A 28 1.48 -6.05 3.98
CA THR A 28 0.58 -4.91 3.74
C THR A 28 0.53 -4.54 2.26
N LEU A 29 1.70 -4.44 1.61
CA LEU A 29 1.78 -4.11 0.19
C LEU A 29 1.10 -5.17 -0.68
N ALA A 30 1.30 -6.44 -0.37
CA ALA A 30 0.64 -7.55 -1.07
C ALA A 30 -0.89 -7.45 -0.96
N GLU A 31 -1.41 -7.07 0.20
CA GLU A 31 -2.86 -6.90 0.39
C GLU A 31 -3.39 -5.68 -0.39
N ALA A 32 -2.69 -4.56 -0.35
CA ALA A 32 -3.05 -3.37 -1.14
C ALA A 32 -3.10 -3.69 -2.64
N LEU A 33 -2.14 -4.46 -3.14
CA LEU A 33 -2.10 -4.89 -4.54
C LEU A 33 -3.24 -5.85 -4.89
N ARG A 34 -3.65 -6.75 -3.98
CA ARG A 34 -4.82 -7.62 -4.21
C ARG A 34 -6.12 -6.83 -4.27
N VAL A 35 -6.30 -5.84 -3.39
CA VAL A 35 -7.47 -4.95 -3.42
C VAL A 35 -7.50 -4.16 -4.72
N LEU A 36 -6.36 -3.61 -5.15
CA LEU A 36 -6.24 -2.91 -6.43
C LEU A 36 -6.55 -3.85 -7.60
N ALA A 37 -5.97 -5.05 -7.62
CA ALA A 37 -6.19 -6.03 -8.67
C ALA A 37 -7.67 -6.43 -8.75
N ARG A 38 -8.36 -6.66 -7.62
CA ARG A 38 -9.81 -6.93 -7.60
C ARG A 38 -10.64 -5.77 -8.14
N GLY A 39 -10.26 -4.53 -7.83
CA GLY A 39 -10.88 -3.34 -8.40
C GLY A 39 -10.65 -3.20 -9.91
N LEU A 40 -9.59 -3.83 -10.43
CA LEU A 40 -9.21 -3.83 -11.84
C LEU A 40 -9.61 -5.11 -12.59
N GLU A 41 -10.01 -6.19 -11.90
CA GLU A 41 -10.48 -7.46 -12.48
C GLU A 41 -11.77 -7.27 -13.28
N ASN A 42 -12.54 -6.22 -13.00
CA ASN A 42 -13.50 -5.65 -13.93
C ASN A 42 -12.76 -4.85 -15.02
N ILE A 43 -11.90 -5.52 -15.79
CA ILE A 43 -11.28 -4.92 -16.98
C ILE A 43 -12.44 -4.52 -17.90
N PRO A 44 -12.62 -3.23 -18.23
CA PRO A 44 -13.80 -2.77 -18.92
C PRO A 44 -13.78 -3.30 -20.36
N SER A 45 -14.68 -4.23 -20.67
CA SER A 45 -15.27 -4.20 -22.00
C SER A 45 -16.17 -2.97 -22.03
N LYS A 46 -15.56 -1.79 -22.26
CA LYS A 46 -16.17 -0.46 -22.46
C LYS A 46 -17.45 -0.20 -21.63
N ASP A 47 -17.35 0.65 -20.61
CA ASP A 47 -18.46 1.21 -19.80
C ASP A 47 -18.62 0.64 -18.38
N VAL A 48 -17.55 0.64 -17.57
CA VAL A 48 -17.71 0.60 -16.10
C VAL A 48 -17.64 2.05 -15.58
N PRO A 49 -18.61 2.50 -14.75
CA PRO A 49 -18.58 3.84 -14.19
C PRO A 49 -17.33 4.05 -13.31
N PRO A 50 -16.67 5.22 -13.38
CA PRO A 50 -15.37 5.50 -12.75
C PRO A 50 -15.33 5.35 -11.22
N GLU A 51 -16.50 5.23 -10.60
CA GLU A 51 -16.71 5.24 -9.15
C GLU A 51 -16.10 4.03 -8.43
N GLU A 52 -16.08 2.85 -9.05
CA GLU A 52 -15.51 1.64 -8.41
C GLU A 52 -13.98 1.67 -8.38
N ALA A 53 -13.37 2.09 -9.49
CA ALA A 53 -11.93 2.28 -9.58
C ALA A 53 -11.47 3.39 -8.63
N GLU A 54 -12.22 4.49 -8.56
CA GLU A 54 -11.92 5.59 -7.64
C GLU A 54 -12.04 5.16 -6.16
N ARG A 55 -13.08 4.39 -5.81
CA ARG A 55 -13.24 3.84 -4.46
C ARG A 55 -12.10 2.90 -4.08
N GLY A 56 -11.70 2.00 -4.99
CA GLY A 56 -10.57 1.09 -4.77
C GLY A 56 -9.25 1.83 -4.57
N ALA A 57 -8.97 2.83 -5.40
CA ALA A 57 -7.79 3.67 -5.27
C ALA A 57 -7.76 4.46 -3.96
N ARG A 58 -8.91 4.98 -3.53
CA ARG A 58 -9.03 5.72 -2.26
C ARG A 58 -8.78 4.82 -1.05
N LEU A 59 -9.36 3.61 -1.04
CA LEU A 59 -9.12 2.64 0.05
C LEU A 59 -7.66 2.19 0.14
N ALA A 60 -7.02 1.94 -1.02
CA ALA A 60 -5.59 1.61 -1.06
C ALA A 60 -4.74 2.76 -0.51
N HIS A 61 -5.08 4.00 -0.83
CA HIS A 61 -4.40 5.19 -0.31
C HIS A 61 -4.52 5.33 1.20
N GLU A 62 -5.72 5.17 1.76
CA GLU A 62 -5.96 5.22 3.20
C GLU A 62 -5.19 4.13 3.97
N LEU A 63 -5.10 2.92 3.41
CA LEU A 63 -4.31 1.84 4.00
C LEU A 63 -2.81 2.18 4.07
N LEU A 64 -2.25 2.76 3.01
CA LEU A 64 -0.85 3.17 2.98
C LEU A 64 -0.56 4.27 4.01
N LEU A 65 -1.42 5.28 4.08
CA LEU A 65 -1.32 6.36 5.07
C LEU A 65 -1.37 5.84 6.51
N SER A 66 -2.24 4.87 6.79
CA SER A 66 -2.36 4.28 8.13
C SER A 66 -1.09 3.55 8.61
N GLN A 67 -0.24 3.11 7.67
CA GLN A 67 1.02 2.42 7.95
C GLN A 67 2.25 3.34 7.86
N GLY A 68 2.05 4.63 7.56
CA GLY A 68 3.13 5.59 7.40
C GLY A 68 4.00 5.34 6.16
N LEU A 69 3.42 4.73 5.12
CA LEU A 69 4.00 4.54 3.79
C LEU A 69 3.47 5.61 2.83
#